data_AF-A0A5E4FL62-F1
#
_entry.id   AF-A0A5E4FL62-F1
#
_cell.length_a   1.000
_cell.length_b   1.000
_cell.length_c   1.000
_cell.angle_alpha   90.00
_cell.angle_beta   90.00
_cell.angle_gamma   90.00
#
_symmetry.space_group_name_H-M   'P 1'
#
loop_
_entity.id
_entity.type
_entity.pdbx_description
1 polymer ?
#
loop_
_entity_poly.entity_id
_entity_poly.type
_entity_poly.pdbx_seq_one_letter_code
_entity_poly.pdbx_strand_id
1 'polypeptide(L)'
;ADLREALLQLAESDGDSKITSEANSLATYELGNFEFLLGMVIWYDILGAVNVVSKNLQSEDMLIDVAIDKYRENGFTEAMYTAKEIATDMGIDPVFLEKRKIRRKKHFDENTCEPSQSVPKSAEEKFRIDYFLYL
;
A
#
# COMPACT_ATOMS: atom_id res chain seq x y z
N ALA A 1 18.84 -13.34 -5.16
CA ALA A 1 18.85 -12.81 -3.79
C ALA A 1 17.94 -11.60 -3.81
N ASP A 2 16.75 -11.76 -3.25
CA ASP A 2 15.76 -10.70 -3.20
C ASP A 2 16.20 -9.63 -2.21
N LEU A 3 15.92 -8.37 -2.50
CA LEU A 3 16.36 -7.23 -1.67
C LEU A 3 15.98 -7.41 -0.18
N ARG A 4 14.78 -7.93 0.07
CA ARG A 4 14.28 -8.22 1.42
C ARG A 4 15.08 -9.32 2.11
N GLU A 5 15.43 -10.37 1.40
CA GLU A 5 16.25 -11.47 1.92
C GLU A 5 17.66 -10.99 2.25
N ALA A 6 18.24 -10.15 1.39
CA ALA A 6 19.55 -9.54 1.65
C ALA A 6 19.54 -8.65 2.90
N LEU A 7 18.45 -7.92 3.16
CA LEU A 7 18.28 -7.13 4.38
C LEU A 7 18.12 -7.99 5.63
N LEU A 8 17.40 -9.11 5.55
CA LEU A 8 17.30 -10.07 6.66
C LEU A 8 18.66 -10.69 6.99
N GLN A 9 19.42 -11.08 5.97
CA GLN A 9 20.78 -11.61 6.15
C GLN A 9 21.73 -10.56 6.75
N LEU A 10 21.64 -9.29 6.30
CA LEU A 10 22.41 -8.19 6.88
C LEU A 10 22.06 -8.00 8.35
N ALA A 11 20.78 -8.10 8.70
CA ALA A 11 20.33 -7.93 10.07
C ALA A 11 20.78 -9.05 11.03
N GLU A 12 21.10 -10.24 10.51
CA GLU A 12 21.63 -11.36 11.29
C GLU A 12 23.17 -11.37 11.37
N SER A 13 23.86 -10.83 10.37
CA SER A 13 25.32 -10.94 10.22
C SER A 13 26.11 -9.71 10.63
N ASP A 14 25.47 -8.54 10.74
CA ASP A 14 26.14 -7.29 11.12
C ASP A 14 26.36 -7.20 12.64
N GLY A 15 27.50 -6.64 13.05
CA GLY A 15 27.87 -6.46 14.45
C GLY A 15 27.35 -5.16 15.08
N ASP A 16 26.93 -4.20 14.27
CA ASP A 16 26.37 -2.93 14.71
C ASP A 16 24.87 -3.06 14.98
N SER A 17 24.48 -2.85 16.25
CA SER A 17 23.08 -2.92 16.68
C SER A 17 22.16 -1.92 15.96
N LYS A 18 22.71 -0.80 15.47
CA LYS A 18 21.97 0.17 14.69
C LYS A 18 21.65 -0.39 13.31
N ILE A 19 22.66 -0.92 12.60
CA ILE A 19 22.49 -1.47 11.25
C ILE A 19 21.52 -2.65 11.28
N THR A 20 21.64 -3.53 12.28
CA THR A 20 20.75 -4.70 12.40
C THR A 20 19.30 -4.31 12.68
N SER A 21 19.06 -3.33 13.55
CA SER A 21 17.70 -2.85 13.84
C SER A 21 17.07 -2.12 12.65
N GLU A 22 17.84 -1.29 11.94
CA GLU A 22 17.38 -0.61 10.73
C GLU A 22 17.06 -1.61 9.60
N ALA A 23 17.99 -2.53 9.29
CA ALA A 23 17.79 -3.55 8.27
C ALA A 23 16.58 -4.45 8.55
N ASN A 24 16.40 -4.88 9.81
CA ASN A 24 15.22 -5.63 10.22
C ASN A 24 13.94 -4.82 10.04
N SER A 25 13.93 -3.54 10.45
CA SER A 25 12.75 -2.69 10.34
C SER A 25 12.31 -2.50 8.87
N LEU A 26 13.27 -2.29 7.97
CA LEU A 26 13.04 -2.12 6.53
C LEU A 26 12.51 -3.42 5.88
N ALA A 27 13.11 -4.56 6.21
CA ALA A 27 12.69 -5.85 5.66
C ALA A 27 11.31 -6.30 6.15
N THR A 28 10.95 -5.95 7.39
CA THR A 28 9.71 -6.41 8.05
C THR A 28 8.54 -5.46 7.84
N TYR A 29 8.74 -4.15 8.04
CA TYR A 29 7.64 -3.18 8.09
C TYR A 29 7.46 -2.37 6.80
N GLU A 30 8.48 -2.31 5.93
CA GLU A 30 8.38 -1.61 4.64
C GLU A 30 8.24 -2.61 3.50
N LEU A 31 9.28 -3.41 3.24
CA LEU A 31 9.26 -4.39 2.14
C LEU A 31 8.39 -5.61 2.45
N GLY A 32 8.16 -5.91 3.72
CA GLY A 32 7.25 -6.97 4.18
C GLY A 32 5.80 -6.51 4.30
N ASN A 33 5.47 -5.26 3.95
CA ASN A 33 4.13 -4.73 4.07
C ASN A 33 3.32 -4.95 2.79
N PHE A 34 2.21 -5.66 2.91
CA PHE A 34 1.28 -5.91 1.80
C PHE A 34 0.71 -4.63 1.20
N GLU A 35 0.41 -3.60 2.00
CA GLU A 35 -0.11 -2.31 1.50
C GLU A 35 0.91 -1.62 0.58
N PHE A 36 2.20 -1.73 0.91
CA PHE A 36 3.29 -1.19 0.09
C PHE A 36 3.39 -1.95 -1.24
N LEU A 37 3.36 -3.28 -1.20
CA LEU A 37 3.39 -4.11 -2.41
C LEU A 37 2.19 -3.84 -3.33
N LEU A 38 0.98 -3.77 -2.76
CA LEU A 38 -0.23 -3.42 -3.51
C LEU A 38 -0.11 -2.04 -4.15
N GLY A 39 0.44 -1.06 -3.43
CA GLY A 39 0.72 0.26 -3.97
C GLY A 39 1.70 0.21 -5.15
N MET A 40 2.76 -0.60 -5.07
CA MET A 40 3.72 -0.76 -6.17
C MET A 40 3.08 -1.37 -7.42
N VAL A 41 2.19 -2.36 -7.26
CA VAL A 41 1.42 -2.93 -8.38
C VAL A 41 0.52 -1.88 -9.00
N ILE A 42 -0.23 -1.13 -8.18
CA ILE A 42 -1.10 -0.05 -8.66
C ILE A 42 -0.29 1.02 -9.44
N TRP A 43 0.85 1.45 -8.90
CA TRP A 43 1.70 2.42 -9.58
C TRP A 43 2.30 1.88 -10.88
N TYR A 44 2.71 0.62 -10.90
CA TYR A 44 3.20 -0.03 -12.12
C TYR A 44 2.13 -0.03 -13.22
N ASP A 45 0.89 -0.37 -12.88
CA ASP A 45 -0.21 -0.40 -13.84
C ASP A 45 -0.60 1.01 -14.32
N ILE A 46 -0.65 1.99 -13.42
CA ILE A 46 -0.89 3.40 -13.77
C ILE A 46 0.23 3.92 -14.67
N LEU A 47 1.50 3.67 -14.34
CA LEU A 47 2.63 4.06 -15.17
C LEU A 47 2.60 3.35 -16.52
N GLY A 48 2.20 2.08 -16.57
CA GLY A 48 2.00 1.32 -17.80
C GLY A 48 0.93 1.97 -18.68
N ALA A 49 -0.23 2.29 -18.11
CA ALA A 49 -1.30 2.99 -18.79
C ALA A 49 -0.82 4.37 -19.29
N VAL A 50 -0.20 5.18 -18.44
CA VAL A 50 0.36 6.49 -18.80
C VAL A 50 1.46 6.37 -19.84
N ASN A 51 2.29 5.35 -19.83
CA ASN A 51 3.36 5.14 -20.82
C ASN A 51 2.81 4.71 -22.19
N VAL A 52 1.83 3.80 -22.21
CA VAL A 52 1.09 3.43 -23.44
C VAL A 52 0.36 4.65 -23.99
N VAL A 53 -0.29 5.40 -23.12
CA VAL A 53 -1.01 6.62 -23.46
C VAL A 53 -0.03 7.71 -23.91
N SER A 54 1.07 7.99 -23.22
CA SER A 54 2.10 8.96 -23.61
C SER A 54 2.71 8.67 -24.98
N LYS A 55 2.90 7.38 -25.31
CA LYS A 55 3.30 6.93 -26.65
C LYS A 55 2.21 7.16 -27.69
N ASN A 56 0.94 6.94 -27.34
CA ASN A 56 -0.21 7.23 -28.20
C ASN A 56 -0.55 8.74 -28.25
N LEU A 57 -0.08 9.54 -27.29
CA LEU A 57 -0.39 10.96 -27.06
C LEU A 57 0.65 11.92 -27.61
N GLN A 58 1.69 11.44 -28.28
CA GLN A 58 2.34 12.30 -29.29
C GLN A 58 1.35 12.72 -30.41
N SER A 59 0.06 12.32 -30.35
CA SER A 59 -1.01 12.84 -31.22
C SER A 59 -2.24 13.55 -30.60
N GLU A 60 -2.72 13.38 -29.34
CA GLU A 60 -3.87 14.21 -28.82
C GLU A 60 -4.26 14.02 -27.33
N ASP A 61 -3.97 14.99 -26.45
CA ASP A 61 -4.15 15.07 -24.97
C ASP A 61 -5.17 14.13 -24.28
N MET A 62 -4.69 13.24 -23.40
CA MET A 62 -5.49 12.55 -22.37
C MET A 62 -4.95 12.92 -20.98
N LEU A 63 -5.80 13.58 -20.19
CA LEU A 63 -5.48 14.05 -18.84
C LEU A 63 -5.29 12.86 -17.88
N ILE A 64 -4.30 12.98 -16.99
CA ILE A 64 -3.95 11.93 -16.01
C ILE A 64 -5.14 11.53 -15.13
N ASP A 65 -6.02 12.48 -14.82
CA ASP A 65 -7.24 12.27 -14.05
C ASP A 65 -8.18 11.24 -14.73
N VAL A 66 -8.32 11.32 -16.06
CA VAL A 66 -9.17 10.39 -16.84
C VAL A 66 -8.57 8.98 -16.85
N ALA A 67 -7.24 8.85 -16.82
CA ALA A 67 -6.57 7.56 -16.72
C ALA A 67 -6.75 6.93 -15.33
N ILE A 68 -6.64 7.74 -14.27
CA ILE A 68 -6.86 7.31 -12.89
C ILE A 68 -8.30 6.85 -12.68
N ASP A 69 -9.29 7.59 -13.20
CA ASP A 69 -10.70 7.23 -13.07
C ASP A 69 -11.03 5.90 -13.75
N LYS A 70 -10.54 5.67 -14.98
CA LYS A 70 -10.71 4.37 -15.66
C LYS A 70 -10.04 3.23 -14.91
N TYR A 71 -8.88 3.47 -14.30
CA TYR A 71 -8.19 2.45 -13.52
C TYR A 71 -8.92 2.11 -12.20
N ARG A 72 -9.55 3.09 -11.55
CA ARG A 72 -10.34 2.87 -10.31
C ARG A 72 -11.53 1.93 -10.52
N GLU A 73 -12.15 1.96 -11.69
CA GLU A 73 -13.31 1.14 -12.02
C GLU A 73 -12.97 -0.34 -12.20
N ASN A 74 -11.85 -0.65 -12.87
CA ASN A 74 -11.53 -2.02 -13.30
C ASN A 74 -10.16 -2.55 -12.84
N GLY A 75 -9.19 -1.69 -12.56
CA GLY A 75 -7.81 -2.08 -12.29
C GLY A 75 -7.55 -2.53 -10.85
N PHE A 76 -8.32 -2.04 -9.87
CA PHE A 76 -8.06 -2.35 -8.46
C PHE A 76 -8.19 -3.85 -8.13
N THR A 77 -9.19 -4.54 -8.68
CA THR A 77 -9.41 -5.98 -8.41
C THR A 77 -8.30 -6.83 -9.02
N GLU A 78 -7.83 -6.48 -10.20
CA GLU A 78 -6.71 -7.16 -10.86
C GLU A 78 -5.41 -6.90 -10.10
N ALA A 79 -5.14 -5.65 -9.72
CA ALA A 79 -3.97 -5.30 -8.91
C ALA A 79 -3.97 -6.00 -7.55
N MET A 80 -5.15 -6.16 -6.93
CA MET A 80 -5.29 -6.93 -5.69
C MET A 80 -4.92 -8.40 -5.88
N TYR A 81 -5.37 -9.01 -6.98
CA TYR A 81 -5.06 -10.40 -7.30
C TYR A 81 -3.55 -10.58 -7.53
N THR A 82 -2.96 -9.75 -8.39
CA THR A 82 -1.54 -9.74 -8.69
C THR A 82 -0.69 -9.49 -7.44
N ALA A 83 -1.07 -8.54 -6.59
CA ALA A 83 -0.36 -8.27 -5.34
C ALA A 83 -0.39 -9.47 -4.37
N LYS A 84 -1.52 -10.20 -4.30
CA LYS A 84 -1.61 -11.42 -3.47
C LYS A 84 -0.73 -12.53 -3.98
N GLU A 85 -0.64 -12.70 -5.30
CA GLU A 85 0.24 -13.68 -5.93
C GLU A 85 1.71 -13.35 -5.64
N ILE A 86 2.13 -12.09 -5.86
CA ILE A 86 3.50 -11.64 -5.57
C ILE A 86 3.80 -11.75 -4.06
N ALA A 87 2.86 -11.40 -3.19
CA ALA A 87 3.04 -11.53 -1.74
C ALA A 87 3.32 -12.99 -1.35
N THR A 88 2.56 -13.93 -1.92
CA THR A 88 2.73 -15.36 -1.67
C THR A 88 4.11 -15.84 -2.13
N ASP A 89 4.57 -15.41 -3.31
CA ASP A 89 5.89 -15.73 -3.85
C ASP A 89 7.02 -15.16 -2.98
N MET A 90 6.85 -13.94 -2.47
CA MET A 90 7.82 -13.28 -1.58
C MET A 90 7.75 -13.75 -0.10
N GLY A 91 6.86 -14.69 0.23
CA GLY A 91 6.63 -15.17 1.60
C GLY A 91 6.08 -14.07 2.54
N ILE A 92 5.29 -13.15 2.00
CA ILE A 92 4.61 -12.07 2.72
C ILE A 92 3.13 -12.45 2.89
N ASP A 93 2.59 -12.24 4.09
CA ASP A 93 1.17 -12.47 4.35
C ASP A 93 0.31 -11.35 3.71
N PRO A 94 -0.63 -11.66 2.80
CA PRO A 94 -1.43 -10.66 2.10
C PRO A 94 -2.56 -10.08 2.98
N VAL A 95 -2.19 -9.47 4.11
CA VAL A 95 -3.10 -8.93 5.11
C VAL A 95 -2.84 -7.44 5.30
N PHE A 96 -3.93 -6.66 5.36
CA PHE A 96 -3.88 -5.25 5.70
C PHE A 96 -3.52 -5.07 7.18
N LEU A 97 -2.47 -4.30 7.46
CA LEU A 97 -2.03 -4.06 8.83
C LEU A 97 -3.06 -3.20 9.59
N GLU A 98 -3.60 -3.74 10.68
CA GLU A 98 -4.49 -2.96 11.54
C GLU A 98 -3.70 -1.87 12.29
N LYS A 99 -3.98 -0.60 11.96
CA LYS A 99 -3.44 0.53 12.71
C LYS A 99 -3.94 0.49 14.16
N ARG A 100 -3.04 0.77 15.10
CA ARG A 100 -3.38 0.87 16.53
C ARG A 100 -4.50 1.90 16.74
N LYS A 101 -5.62 1.47 17.31
CA LYS A 101 -6.70 2.38 17.74
C LYS A 101 -6.24 3.20 18.95
N ILE A 102 -5.93 4.48 18.72
CA ILE A 102 -5.55 5.41 19.78
C ILE A 102 -6.83 5.82 20.52
N ARG A 103 -6.88 5.60 21.83
CA ARG A 103 -7.96 6.09 22.69
C ARG A 103 -7.50 7.32 23.45
N ARG A 104 -8.25 8.42 23.35
CA ARG A 104 -8.08 9.62 24.18
C ARG A 104 -8.72 9.40 25.54
N LYS A 105 -8.14 9.96 26.60
CA LYS A 105 -8.78 10.06 27.92
C LYS A 105 -10.03 10.95 27.81
N LYS A 106 -11.19 10.41 28.19
CA LYS A 106 -12.49 11.11 28.15
C LYS A 106 -12.78 11.80 29.49
N HIS A 107 -13.57 12.89 29.45
CA HIS A 107 -14.18 13.48 30.64
C HIS A 107 -15.53 12.81 30.93
N PHE A 108 -15.97 12.85 32.20
CA PHE A 108 -17.10 12.07 32.71
C PHE A 108 -18.44 12.37 32.03
N ASP A 109 -18.60 13.59 31.54
CA ASP A 109 -19.80 14.20 30.97
C ASP A 109 -19.72 14.38 29.43
N GLU A 110 -18.68 13.83 28.80
CA GLU A 110 -18.50 13.94 27.35
C GLU A 110 -19.53 13.08 26.59
N ASN A 111 -20.56 13.74 26.05
CA ASN A 111 -21.56 13.09 25.22
C ASN A 111 -20.92 12.56 23.93
N THR A 112 -21.03 11.25 23.71
CA THR A 112 -20.38 10.55 22.59
C THR A 112 -21.19 10.76 21.30
N CYS A 113 -21.13 11.96 20.73
CA CYS A 113 -21.25 12.07 19.28
C CYS A 113 -19.86 11.73 18.73
N GLU A 114 -19.55 10.44 18.57
CA GLU A 114 -18.50 10.08 17.62
C GLU A 114 -18.89 10.74 16.30
N PRO A 115 -18.03 11.57 15.67
CA PRO A 115 -18.33 12.11 14.36
C PRO A 115 -18.51 10.90 13.44
N SER A 116 -19.77 10.60 13.14
CA SER A 116 -20.23 9.59 12.20
C SER A 116 -19.21 8.47 11.97
N GLN A 117 -19.35 7.38 12.72
CA GLN A 117 -18.92 6.08 12.22
C GLN A 117 -19.58 5.89 10.86
N SER A 118 -18.90 6.34 9.79
CA SER A 118 -19.04 5.69 8.51
C SER A 118 -18.84 4.20 8.80
N VAL A 119 -19.78 3.39 8.35
CA VAL A 119 -19.78 1.92 8.45
C VAL A 119 -18.33 1.43 8.44
N PRO A 120 -17.88 0.54 9.36
CA PRO A 120 -16.52 0.04 9.33
C PRO A 120 -16.31 -0.66 7.99
N LYS A 121 -15.77 0.09 7.03
CA LYS A 121 -15.32 -0.44 5.75
C LYS A 121 -14.21 -1.42 6.07
N SER A 122 -14.20 -2.55 5.37
CA SER A 122 -13.07 -3.49 5.45
C SER A 122 -11.76 -2.70 5.26
N ALA A 123 -10.65 -3.16 5.86
CA ALA A 123 -9.36 -2.51 5.68
C ALA A 123 -9.00 -2.37 4.19
N GLU A 124 -9.39 -3.37 3.37
CA GLU A 124 -9.29 -3.34 1.91
C GLU A 124 -10.10 -2.20 1.27
N GLU A 125 -11.36 -2.04 1.66
CA GLU A 125 -12.24 -1.02 1.09
C GLU A 125 -11.84 0.39 1.56
N LYS A 126 -11.33 0.50 2.79
CA LYS A 126 -10.70 1.72 3.28
C LYS A 126 -9.47 2.06 2.46
N PHE A 127 -8.58 1.10 2.20
CA PHE A 127 -7.42 1.30 1.34
C PHE A 127 -7.85 1.72 -0.07
N ARG A 128 -8.81 1.02 -0.69
CA ARG A 128 -9.33 1.33 -2.03
C ARG A 128 -9.82 2.78 -2.15
N ILE A 129 -10.42 3.33 -1.11
CA ILE A 129 -10.96 4.69 -1.15
C ILE A 129 -9.88 5.71 -0.81
N ASP A 130 -9.16 5.50 0.29
CA ASP A 130 -8.21 6.46 0.84
C ASP A 130 -6.95 6.57 -0.05
N TYR A 131 -6.48 5.46 -0.63
CA TYR A 131 -5.22 5.42 -1.38
C TYR A 131 -5.21 6.40 -2.56
N PHE A 132 -6.30 6.44 -3.33
CA PHE A 132 -6.38 7.31 -4.49
C PHE A 132 -6.78 8.75 -4.17
N LEU A 133 -7.07 9.11 -2.91
CA LEU A 133 -7.23 10.53 -2.52
C LEU A 133 -5.88 11.26 -2.48
N TYR A 134 -4.79 10.51 -2.37
CA TYR A 134 -3.42 11.01 -2.32
C TYR A 134 -2.68 10.89 -3.66
N LEU A 135 -3.33 10.27 -4.67
CA LEU A 135 -2.88 10.21 -6.06
C LEU A 135 -3.41 11.43 -6.81
#